data_AF-A0A932CBP7-F1
#
_entry.id   AF-A0A932CBP7-F1
#
_cell.length_a   1.000
_cell.length_b   1.000
_cell.length_c   1.000
_cell.angle_alpha   90.00
_cell.angle_beta   90.00
_cell.angle_gamma   90.00
#
_symmetry.space_group_name_H-M   'P 1'
#
loop_
_entity.id
_entity.type
_entity.pdbx_description
1 polymer ?
#
loop_
_entity_poly.entity_id
_entity_poly.type
_entity_poly.pdbx_seq_one_letter_code
_entity_poly.pdbx_strand_id
1 'polypeptide(L)'
;MSRIRHRDGLTAALIAMDEILRAHVDASLDQIDDLVRRGGQIKVALEVDVIREWQRDCAAAINQLSGGSKGHWLARAYSSAFLVRATDGAVVVEATPTEIVDRMLDVLARARASLSAIDGLPTRAAARTTCVAARRFPNATRAW
;
A
#
# COMPACT_ATOMS: atom_id res chain seq x y z
N MET A 1 -13.05 -40.81 -22.28
CA MET A 1 -13.54 -39.43 -22.50
C MET A 1 -13.77 -38.62 -21.20
N SER A 2 -13.12 -38.93 -20.05
CA SER A 2 -13.35 -38.21 -18.77
C SER A 2 -12.32 -37.13 -18.37
N ARG A 3 -11.18 -37.00 -19.06
CA ARG A 3 -10.13 -36.03 -18.68
C ARG A 3 -10.33 -34.61 -19.21
N ILE A 4 -11.16 -34.42 -20.23
CA ILE A 4 -11.38 -33.11 -20.87
C ILE A 4 -12.22 -32.21 -19.96
N ARG A 5 -13.34 -32.74 -19.43
CA ARG A 5 -14.27 -32.00 -18.56
C ARG A 5 -13.65 -31.44 -17.27
N HIS A 6 -12.67 -32.13 -16.69
CA HIS A 6 -11.97 -31.68 -15.47
C HIS A 6 -10.92 -30.60 -15.75
N ARG A 7 -10.32 -30.58 -16.95
CA ARG A 7 -9.35 -29.55 -17.35
C ARG A 7 -10.06 -28.23 -17.65
N ASP A 8 -11.24 -28.30 -18.25
CA ASP A 8 -12.05 -27.13 -18.59
C ASP A 8 -12.59 -26.45 -17.32
N GLY A 9 -13.04 -27.23 -16.33
CA GLY A 9 -13.50 -26.69 -15.03
C GLY A 9 -12.41 -25.99 -14.23
N LEU A 10 -11.18 -26.52 -14.21
CA LEU A 10 -10.04 -25.87 -13.54
C LEU A 10 -9.61 -24.58 -14.25
N THR A 11 -9.71 -24.54 -15.58
CA THR A 11 -9.35 -23.36 -16.37
C THR A 11 -10.38 -22.24 -16.14
N ALA A 12 -11.67 -22.57 -16.13
CA ALA A 12 -12.73 -21.62 -15.85
C ALA A 12 -12.63 -21.03 -14.43
N ALA A 13 -12.36 -21.86 -13.41
CA ALA A 13 -12.19 -21.39 -12.03
C ALA A 13 -10.98 -20.46 -11.86
N LEU A 14 -9.87 -20.73 -12.55
CA LEU A 14 -8.69 -19.87 -12.53
C LEU A 14 -8.94 -18.52 -13.20
N ILE A 15 -9.67 -18.51 -14.34
CA ILE A 15 -10.05 -17.28 -15.03
C ILE A 15 -10.98 -16.43 -14.14
N ALA A 16 -11.97 -17.05 -13.50
CA ALA A 16 -12.88 -16.35 -12.61
C ALA A 16 -12.16 -15.74 -11.40
N MET A 17 -11.22 -16.48 -10.79
CA MET A 17 -10.45 -15.97 -9.64
C MET A 17 -9.50 -14.84 -10.05
N ASP A 18 -8.95 -14.89 -11.25
CA ASP A 18 -8.12 -13.83 -11.84
C ASP A 18 -8.93 -12.56 -12.14
N GLU A 19 -10.16 -12.71 -12.65
CA GLU A 19 -11.10 -11.60 -12.89
C GLU A 19 -11.54 -10.94 -11.57
N ILE A 20 -11.84 -11.72 -10.53
CA ILE A 20 -12.13 -11.22 -9.19
C ILE A 20 -10.94 -10.43 -8.64
N LEU A 21 -9.72 -10.93 -8.84
CA LEU A 21 -8.51 -10.26 -8.39
C LEU A 21 -8.29 -8.93 -9.12
N ARG A 22 -8.45 -8.91 -10.45
CA ARG A 22 -8.33 -7.66 -11.23
C ARG A 22 -9.37 -6.64 -10.80
N ALA A 23 -10.63 -7.04 -10.68
CA ALA A 23 -11.70 -6.15 -10.23
C ALA A 23 -11.41 -5.57 -8.83
N HIS A 24 -10.81 -6.36 -7.93
CA HIS A 24 -10.38 -5.88 -6.62
C HIS A 24 -9.22 -4.88 -6.70
N VAL A 25 -8.23 -5.13 -7.58
CA VAL A 25 -7.10 -4.22 -7.81
C VAL A 25 -7.58 -2.90 -8.42
N ASP A 26 -8.46 -2.94 -9.41
CA ASP A 26 -9.03 -1.76 -10.06
C ASP A 26 -9.81 -0.89 -9.06
N ALA A 27 -10.73 -1.50 -8.30
CA ALA A 27 -11.48 -0.79 -7.27
C ALA A 27 -10.56 -0.17 -6.20
N SER A 28 -9.48 -0.86 -5.85
CA SER A 28 -8.47 -0.35 -4.92
C SER A 28 -7.69 0.83 -5.48
N LEU A 29 -7.34 0.80 -6.77
CA LEU A 29 -6.64 1.90 -7.44
C LEU A 29 -7.54 3.13 -7.53
N ASP A 30 -8.81 2.96 -7.92
CA ASP A 30 -9.80 4.05 -7.96
C ASP A 30 -9.96 4.72 -6.59
N GLN A 31 -10.04 3.92 -5.52
CA GLN A 31 -10.12 4.44 -4.15
C GLN A 31 -8.87 5.22 -3.75
N ILE A 32 -7.67 4.75 -4.11
CA ILE A 32 -6.43 5.48 -3.83
C ILE A 32 -6.36 6.79 -4.62
N ASP A 33 -6.73 6.77 -5.91
CA ASP A 33 -6.68 7.96 -6.75
C ASP A 33 -7.67 9.03 -6.27
N ASP A 34 -8.86 8.63 -5.77
CA ASP A 34 -9.78 9.55 -5.08
C ASP A 34 -9.16 10.16 -3.81
N LEU A 35 -8.52 9.35 -2.97
CA LEU A 35 -7.85 9.83 -1.75
C LEU A 35 -6.72 10.81 -2.05
N VAL A 36 -5.91 10.54 -3.08
CA VAL A 36 -4.84 11.44 -3.53
C VAL A 36 -5.42 12.77 -4.00
N ARG A 37 -6.47 12.72 -4.82
CA ARG A 37 -7.16 13.92 -5.31
C ARG A 37 -7.72 14.76 -4.16
N ARG A 38 -8.42 14.13 -3.21
CA ARG A 38 -8.96 14.81 -2.01
C ARG A 38 -7.85 15.39 -1.13
N GLY A 39 -6.77 14.65 -0.90
CA GLY A 39 -5.62 15.16 -0.14
C GLY A 39 -5.00 16.42 -0.78
N GLY A 40 -4.90 16.44 -2.12
CA GLY A 40 -4.45 17.62 -2.85
C GLY A 40 -5.37 18.84 -2.68
N GLN A 41 -6.69 18.65 -2.64
CA GLN A 41 -7.66 19.72 -2.38
C GLN A 41 -7.56 20.23 -0.94
N ILE A 42 -7.41 19.31 0.03
CA ILE A 42 -7.27 19.63 1.46
C ILE A 42 -5.99 20.42 1.72
N LYS A 43 -4.89 20.13 1.01
CA LYS A 43 -3.64 20.87 1.11
C LYS A 43 -3.80 22.37 0.83
N VAL A 44 -4.78 22.75 0.02
CA VAL A 44 -5.05 24.16 -0.33
C VAL A 44 -5.91 24.87 0.72
N ALA A 45 -6.83 24.16 1.38
CA ALA A 45 -7.80 24.76 2.31
C ALA A 45 -7.44 24.58 3.81
N LEU A 46 -6.69 23.54 4.17
CA LEU A 46 -6.16 23.23 5.51
C LEU A 46 -7.18 23.28 6.68
N GLU A 47 -8.42 22.84 6.46
CA GLU A 47 -9.41 22.69 7.52
C GLU A 47 -9.17 21.40 8.33
N VAL A 48 -9.04 21.53 9.66
CA VAL A 48 -8.60 20.43 10.55
C VAL A 48 -9.59 19.26 10.57
N ASP A 49 -10.89 19.54 10.60
CA ASP A 49 -11.91 18.47 10.61
C ASP A 49 -11.94 17.70 9.29
N VAL A 50 -11.71 18.40 8.17
CA VAL A 50 -11.61 17.79 6.84
C VAL A 50 -10.35 16.92 6.75
N ILE A 51 -9.23 17.36 7.31
CA ILE A 51 -8.00 16.56 7.41
C ILE A 51 -8.24 15.28 8.21
N ARG A 52 -8.93 15.37 9.36
CA ARG A 52 -9.22 14.22 10.22
C ARG A 52 -10.15 13.19 9.56
N GLU A 53 -11.15 13.66 8.82
CA GLU A 53 -12.04 12.78 8.05
C GLU A 53 -11.24 12.04 6.96
N TRP A 54 -10.47 12.77 6.17
CA TRP A 54 -9.63 12.19 5.13
C TRP A 54 -8.59 11.19 5.67
N GLN A 55 -8.00 11.46 6.83
CA GLN A 55 -7.11 10.51 7.51
C GLN A 55 -7.83 9.20 7.88
N ARG A 56 -9.08 9.28 8.36
CA ARG A 56 -9.88 8.08 8.65
C ARG A 56 -10.15 7.26 7.40
N ASP A 57 -10.46 7.92 6.28
CA ASP A 57 -10.64 7.23 5.00
C ASP A 57 -9.34 6.59 4.50
N CYS A 58 -8.20 7.27 4.68
CA CYS A 58 -6.88 6.71 4.37
C CYS A 58 -6.60 5.44 5.19
N ALA A 59 -6.88 5.47 6.49
CA ALA A 59 -6.71 4.31 7.37
C ALA A 59 -7.58 3.13 6.92
N ALA A 60 -8.84 3.38 6.56
CA ALA A 60 -9.76 2.37 6.10
C ALA A 60 -9.27 1.71 4.79
N ALA A 61 -8.85 2.52 3.80
CA ALA A 61 -8.31 2.03 2.54
C ALA A 61 -7.05 1.19 2.76
N ILE A 62 -6.11 1.68 3.57
CA ILE A 62 -4.86 0.97 3.86
C ILE A 62 -5.12 -0.36 4.56
N ASN A 63 -6.08 -0.43 5.48
CA ASN A 63 -6.44 -1.68 6.15
C ASN A 63 -7.06 -2.70 5.19
N GLN A 64 -7.88 -2.27 4.22
CA GLN A 64 -8.46 -3.15 3.20
C GLN A 64 -7.39 -3.73 2.26
N LEU A 65 -6.36 -2.93 1.96
CA LEU A 65 -5.20 -3.36 1.17
C LEU A 65 -4.24 -4.26 1.95
N SER A 66 -4.37 -4.30 3.27
CA SER A 66 -3.39 -4.92 4.16
C SER A 66 -3.57 -6.43 4.30
N GLY A 67 -3.41 -7.16 3.20
CA GLY A 67 -3.15 -8.60 3.18
C GLY A 67 -1.65 -8.90 3.14
N GLY A 68 -1.13 -9.69 4.09
CA GLY A 68 0.25 -10.19 4.05
C GLY A 68 1.36 -9.15 4.28
N SER A 69 2.58 -9.42 3.80
CA SER A 69 3.77 -8.58 4.04
C SER A 69 3.67 -7.17 3.46
N LYS A 70 2.84 -6.96 2.44
CA LYS A 70 2.56 -5.64 1.85
C LYS A 70 1.70 -4.77 2.76
N GLY A 71 0.69 -5.35 3.40
CA GLY A 71 -0.11 -4.64 4.40
C GLY A 71 0.71 -4.17 5.59
N HIS A 72 1.61 -5.03 6.06
CA HIS A 72 2.43 -4.71 7.22
C HIS A 72 3.33 -3.47 7.01
N TRP A 73 3.99 -3.33 5.84
CA TRP A 73 4.79 -2.13 5.58
C TRP A 73 3.92 -0.89 5.35
N LEU A 74 2.73 -1.06 4.75
CA LEU A 74 1.83 0.06 4.45
C LEU A 74 1.22 0.64 5.74
N ALA A 75 0.80 -0.23 6.67
CA ALA A 75 0.37 0.17 8.00
C ALA A 75 1.50 0.90 8.77
N ARG A 76 2.74 0.39 8.69
CA ARG A 76 3.90 1.06 9.29
C ARG A 76 4.18 2.42 8.65
N ALA A 77 4.09 2.53 7.32
CA ALA A 77 4.30 3.77 6.58
C ALA A 77 3.22 4.81 6.93
N TYR A 78 1.96 4.39 7.01
CA TYR A 78 0.85 5.20 7.48
C TYR A 78 1.12 5.77 8.88
N SER A 79 1.44 4.92 9.85
CA SER A 79 1.76 5.38 11.21
C SER A 79 2.97 6.32 11.25
N SER A 80 3.95 6.11 10.37
CA SER A 80 5.13 6.99 10.31
C SER A 80 4.84 8.37 9.75
N ALA A 81 3.78 8.56 8.97
CA ALA A 81 3.42 9.86 8.38
C ALA A 81 3.08 10.91 9.45
N PHE A 82 2.69 10.48 10.66
CA PHE A 82 2.31 11.35 11.77
C PHE A 82 3.49 11.79 12.64
N LEU A 83 4.69 11.23 12.44
CA LEU A 83 5.83 11.39 13.33
C LEU A 83 6.98 12.13 12.65
N VAL A 84 7.48 13.21 13.26
CA VAL A 84 8.67 13.95 12.83
C VAL A 84 9.82 13.70 13.78
N ARG A 85 10.99 13.30 13.26
CA ARG A 85 12.21 13.24 14.06
C ARG A 85 12.79 14.65 14.16
N ALA A 86 12.92 15.19 15.38
CA ALA A 86 13.59 16.46 15.61
C ALA A 86 15.06 16.38 15.15
N THR A 87 15.60 17.51 14.71
CA THR A 87 16.96 17.65 14.15
C THR A 87 18.07 17.33 15.15
N ASP A 88 17.76 17.34 16.45
CA ASP A 88 18.64 16.93 17.54
C ASP A 88 18.63 15.40 17.80
N GLY A 89 17.82 14.66 17.04
CA GLY A 89 17.67 13.22 17.16
C GLY A 89 16.97 12.74 18.44
N ALA A 90 16.53 13.65 19.32
CA ALA A 90 16.12 13.35 20.68
C ALA A 90 14.61 13.26 20.87
N VAL A 91 13.80 13.98 20.08
CA VAL A 91 12.35 14.04 20.29
C VAL A 91 11.58 13.75 18.99
N VAL A 92 10.60 12.86 19.06
CA VAL A 92 9.61 12.70 17.99
C VAL A 92 8.47 13.68 18.25
N VAL A 93 8.26 14.64 17.35
CA VAL A 93 7.22 15.65 17.44
C VAL A 93 6.09 15.29 16.48
N GLU A 94 4.85 15.61 16.83
CA GLU A 94 3.70 15.46 15.94
C GLU A 94 3.87 16.37 14.71
N ALA A 95 3.67 15.79 13.54
CA ALA A 95 3.76 16.52 12.27
C ALA A 95 2.70 17.62 12.20
N THR A 96 3.03 18.75 11.58
CA THR A 96 2.02 19.79 11.30
C THR A 96 0.96 19.24 10.34
N PRO A 97 -0.29 19.77 10.35
CA PRO A 97 -1.36 19.27 9.48
C PRO A 97 -0.96 19.22 7.99
N THR A 98 -0.25 20.25 7.49
CA THR A 98 0.26 20.29 6.12
C THR A 98 1.29 19.19 5.86
N GLU A 99 2.23 18.95 6.78
CA GLU A 99 3.21 17.88 6.63
C GLU A 99 2.58 16.48 6.72
N ILE A 100 1.53 16.30 7.53
CA ILE A 100 0.79 15.04 7.58
C ILE A 100 0.14 14.77 6.22
N VAL A 101 -0.50 15.79 5.62
CA VAL A 101 -1.10 15.66 4.29
C VAL A 101 -0.04 15.28 3.25
N ASP A 102 1.11 15.95 3.24
CA ASP A 102 2.18 15.65 2.29
C ASP A 102 2.73 14.22 2.44
N ARG A 103 3.04 13.81 3.68
CA ARG A 103 3.54 12.45 3.93
C ARG A 103 2.49 11.38 3.63
N MET A 104 1.22 11.68 3.85
CA MET A 104 0.14 10.74 3.54
C MET A 104 -0.06 10.61 2.02
N LEU A 105 0.06 11.70 1.26
CA LEU A 105 0.08 11.66 -0.21
C LEU A 105 1.23 10.77 -0.73
N ASP A 106 2.42 10.86 -0.11
CA ASP A 106 3.55 9.97 -0.45
C ASP A 106 3.24 8.49 -0.15
N VAL A 107 2.60 8.20 0.98
CA VAL A 107 2.18 6.83 1.34
C VAL A 107 1.18 6.29 0.32
N LEU A 108 0.18 7.08 -0.06
CA LEU A 108 -0.81 6.71 -1.07
C LEU A 108 -0.19 6.48 -2.45
N ALA A 109 0.76 7.33 -2.86
CA ALA A 109 1.50 7.15 -4.12
C ALA A 109 2.30 5.83 -4.13
N ARG A 110 2.93 5.47 -3.00
CA ARG A 110 3.64 4.19 -2.85
C ARG A 110 2.68 3.00 -2.85
N ALA A 111 1.51 3.14 -2.23
CA ALA A 111 0.46 2.11 -2.26
C ALA A 111 0.03 1.84 -3.70
N ARG A 112 -0.32 2.89 -4.45
CA ARG A 112 -0.68 2.83 -5.87
C ARG A 112 0.40 2.12 -6.69
N ALA A 113 1.65 2.55 -6.59
CA ALA A 113 2.76 1.93 -7.32
C ALA A 113 2.93 0.44 -7.00
N SER A 114 2.73 0.04 -5.73
CA SER A 114 2.80 -1.38 -5.33
C SER A 114 1.61 -2.20 -5.89
N LEU A 115 0.42 -1.62 -6.00
CA LEU A 115 -0.78 -2.27 -6.55
C LEU A 115 -0.70 -2.40 -8.06
N SER A 116 -0.27 -1.35 -8.77
CA SER A 116 -0.09 -1.39 -10.23
C SER A 116 0.94 -2.45 -10.67
N ALA A 117 1.92 -2.77 -9.81
CA ALA A 117 2.87 -3.85 -10.06
C ALA A 117 2.25 -5.26 -9.97
N ILE A 118 1.09 -5.42 -9.33
CA ILE A 118 0.36 -6.70 -9.22
C ILE A 118 -0.46 -6.95 -10.49
N ASP A 119 -1.12 -5.91 -11.02
CA ASP A 119 -1.93 -5.99 -12.24
C ASP A 119 -1.11 -6.44 -13.48
N GLY A 120 0.17 -6.09 -13.52
CA GLY A 120 1.08 -6.50 -14.61
C GLY A 120 1.60 -7.95 -14.53
N LEU A 121 1.30 -8.72 -13.47
CA LEU A 121 1.84 -10.07 -13.29
C LEU A 121 0.80 -11.15 -13.62
N PRO A 122 1.08 -12.08 -14.55
CA PRO A 122 0.22 -13.24 -14.72
C PRO A 122 0.21 -14.07 -13.44
N THR A 123 -0.98 -14.30 -12.90
CA THR A 123 -1.31 -14.98 -11.62
C THR A 123 -0.64 -16.36 -11.43
N ARG A 124 -0.09 -16.95 -12.50
CA ARG A 124 0.71 -18.18 -12.47
C ARG A 124 2.06 -18.05 -11.75
N ALA A 125 2.60 -16.86 -11.57
CA ALA A 125 3.92 -16.64 -10.95
C ALA A 125 3.89 -16.48 -9.42
N ALA A 126 2.72 -16.22 -8.82
CA ALA A 126 2.61 -15.98 -7.37
C ALA A 126 2.85 -17.23 -6.50
N ALA A 127 2.88 -18.43 -7.10
CA ALA A 127 3.19 -19.69 -6.40
C ALA A 127 4.70 -19.97 -6.21
N ARG A 128 5.58 -19.03 -6.56
CA ARG A 128 7.03 -19.14 -6.30
C ARG A 128 7.53 -18.01 -5.41
N THR A 129 7.05 -17.98 -4.16
CA THR A 129 7.89 -17.46 -3.07
C THR A 129 8.94 -18.51 -2.76
N THR A 130 9.97 -18.61 -3.61
CA THR A 130 11.28 -19.00 -3.09
C THR A 130 11.66 -17.91 -2.10
N CYS A 131 11.87 -18.31 -0.86
CA CYS A 131 12.58 -17.57 0.17
C CYS A 131 13.73 -16.76 -0.46
N VAL A 132 13.50 -15.47 -0.73
CA VAL A 132 14.59 -14.56 -1.07
C VAL A 132 15.35 -14.37 0.22
N ALA A 133 16.50 -15.04 0.28
CA ALA A 133 17.49 -14.93 1.32
C ALA A 133 17.64 -13.47 1.78
N ALA A 134 17.52 -13.28 3.09
CA ALA A 134 17.78 -12.01 3.76
C ALA A 134 19.15 -11.49 3.32
N ARG A 135 19.16 -10.43 2.49
CA ARG A 135 20.37 -9.64 2.27
C ARG A 135 20.68 -8.90 3.57
N ARG A 136 21.54 -9.52 4.36
CA ARG A 136 22.26 -8.94 5.50
C ARG A 136 22.94 -7.65 5.02
N PHE A 137 22.47 -6.50 5.51
CA PHE A 137 23.24 -5.27 5.42
C PHE A 137 24.52 -5.44 6.25
N PRO A 138 25.72 -5.23 5.69
CA PRO A 138 26.92 -5.15 6.48
C PRO A 138 26.91 -3.85 7.29
N ASN A 139 26.66 -3.97 8.60
CA ASN A 139 27.11 -3.00 9.58
C ASN A 139 28.64 -2.97 9.52
N ALA A 140 29.19 -1.95 8.86
CA ALA A 140 30.59 -1.59 9.02
C ALA A 140 30.73 -0.85 10.35
N THR A 141 31.18 -1.59 11.36
CA THR A 141 31.83 -1.02 12.55
C THR A 141 33.16 -0.38 12.15
N ARG A 142 33.36 0.89 12.51
CA ARG A 142 34.63 1.58 12.85
C ARG A 142 34.25 2.99 13.33
N ALA A 143 34.45 3.36 14.60
CA ALA A 143 35.69 3.95 15.14
C ALA A 143 36.21 5.04 14.17
N TRP A 144 36.16 6.34 14.43
CA TRP A 144 36.39 7.13 15.66
C TRP A 144 35.47 8.35 15.70
#